data_AF-A0A0F9K7Z7-F1
#
_entry.id   AF-A0A0F9K7Z7-F1
#
_cell.length_a   1.000
_cell.length_b   1.000
_cell.length_c   1.000
_cell.angle_alpha   90.00
_cell.angle_beta   90.00
_cell.angle_gamma   90.00
#
_symmetry.space_group_name_H-M   'P 1'
#
loop_
_entity.id
_entity.type
_entity.pdbx_description
1 polymer ?
#
loop_
_entity_poly.entity_id
_entity_poly.type
_entity_poly.pdbx_seq_one_letter_code
_entity_poly.pdbx_strand_id
1 'polypeptide(L)'
;MKEKDEILNYKGKLVKYRIVYIDFWCKPMYEELIEHEFKSFPKLTSYDLYLSWLLGLYDGDGFQGKTMVCSKHQGILEQTKLYFNIKYEVREFYFNGENYIRNYENITDIIENTLKVNSSLRFFYILTLGARLFNEMMRNFKFSLNRKRNNFNEFNESLDKLIEEVGSENNLQELIITNHKKELIEKLSTTEYALDRLIDNWDLRRDWSV
;
A
#
# COMPACT_ATOMS: atom_id res chain seq x y z
N MET A 1 -4.70 -18.49 -26.95
CA MET A 1 -3.66 -18.10 -25.97
C MET A 1 -2.39 -17.83 -26.74
N LYS A 2 -1.91 -16.58 -26.74
CA LYS A 2 -0.62 -16.22 -27.36
C LYS A 2 0.43 -16.16 -26.25
N GLU A 3 1.63 -16.64 -26.52
CA GLU A 3 2.75 -16.57 -25.58
C GLU A 3 3.94 -15.88 -26.25
N LYS A 4 4.70 -15.10 -25.49
CA LYS A 4 5.94 -14.46 -25.93
C LYS A 4 6.98 -14.62 -24.83
N ASP A 5 8.17 -15.06 -25.20
CA ASP A 5 9.31 -15.01 -24.29
C ASP A 5 10.02 -13.65 -24.42
N GLU A 6 10.34 -13.04 -23.29
CA GLU A 6 11.10 -11.79 -23.22
C GLU A 6 12.30 -11.99 -22.30
N ILE A 7 13.50 -11.69 -22.81
CA ILE A 7 14.73 -11.79 -22.01
C ILE A 7 15.04 -10.38 -21.51
N LEU A 8 15.04 -10.20 -20.19
CA LEU A 8 15.34 -8.93 -19.55
C LEU A 8 16.57 -9.09 -18.65
N ASN A 9 17.39 -8.05 -18.58
CA ASN A 9 18.44 -7.98 -17.57
C ASN A 9 17.80 -7.62 -16.22
N TYR A 10 17.90 -8.51 -15.25
CA TYR A 10 17.44 -8.30 -13.89
C TYR A 10 18.60 -8.47 -12.92
N LYS A 11 19.03 -7.38 -12.28
CA LYS A 11 20.14 -7.34 -11.32
C LYS A 11 21.44 -7.96 -11.89
N GLY A 12 21.78 -7.61 -13.13
CA GLY A 12 22.99 -8.08 -13.81
C GLY A 12 22.92 -9.51 -14.33
N LYS A 13 21.74 -10.16 -14.26
CA LYS A 13 21.50 -11.51 -14.80
C LYS A 13 20.45 -11.44 -15.90
N LEU A 14 20.70 -12.11 -17.01
CA LEU A 14 19.69 -12.30 -18.05
C LEU A 14 18.65 -13.30 -17.55
N VAL A 15 17.41 -12.85 -17.42
CA VAL A 15 16.27 -13.66 -16.98
C VAL A 15 15.26 -13.72 -18.11
N LYS A 16 14.79 -14.93 -18.41
CA LYS A 16 13.76 -15.19 -19.41
C LYS A 16 12.39 -15.17 -18.74
N TYR A 17 11.54 -14.24 -19.16
CA TYR A 17 10.15 -14.11 -18.73
C TYR A 17 9.23 -14.63 -19.81
N ARG A 18 8.28 -15.50 -19.44
CA ARG A 18 7.20 -15.91 -20.33
C ARG A 18 5.99 -15.00 -20.11
N ILE A 19 5.62 -14.27 -21.15
CA ILE A 19 4.44 -13.42 -21.19
C ILE A 19 3.32 -14.22 -21.85
N VAL A 20 2.19 -14.35 -21.16
CA VAL A 20 1.00 -15.02 -21.66
C VAL A 20 -0.09 -13.96 -21.87
N TYR A 21 -0.65 -13.94 -23.08
CA TYR A 21 -1.76 -13.06 -23.42
C TYR A 21 -3.07 -13.82 -23.29
N ILE A 22 -3.98 -13.26 -22.50
CA ILE A 22 -5.32 -13.77 -22.28
C ILE A 22 -6.28 -12.87 -23.05
N ASP A 23 -6.93 -13.45 -24.06
CA ASP A 23 -8.04 -12.82 -24.74
C ASP A 23 -9.32 -13.32 -24.06
N PHE A 24 -10.14 -12.41 -23.55
CA PHE A 24 -11.44 -12.75 -22.99
C PHE A 24 -12.52 -11.86 -23.61
N TRP A 25 -13.70 -12.42 -23.83
CA TRP A 25 -14.84 -11.72 -24.40
C TRP A 25 -15.95 -11.63 -23.36
N CYS A 26 -16.15 -10.44 -22.81
CA CYS A 26 -17.26 -10.12 -21.93
C CYS A 26 -17.77 -8.73 -22.30
N LYS A 27 -18.87 -8.66 -23.06
CA LYS A 27 -19.40 -7.39 -23.57
C LYS A 27 -19.71 -6.39 -22.43
N PRO A 28 -20.41 -6.77 -21.34
CA PRO A 28 -20.67 -5.84 -20.24
C PRO A 28 -19.40 -5.28 -19.60
N MET A 29 -18.40 -6.14 -19.37
CA MET A 29 -17.12 -5.71 -18.80
C MET A 29 -16.37 -4.79 -19.77
N TYR A 30 -16.36 -5.11 -21.06
CA TYR A 30 -15.71 -4.26 -22.07
C TYR A 30 -16.37 -2.88 -22.14
N GLU A 31 -17.70 -2.80 -22.16
CA GLU A 31 -18.44 -1.54 -22.17
C GLU A 31 -18.13 -0.70 -20.93
N GLU A 32 -18.15 -1.30 -19.74
CA GLU A 32 -17.78 -0.64 -18.48
C GLU A 32 -16.33 -0.12 -18.52
N LEU A 33 -15.38 -0.94 -18.97
CA LEU A 33 -13.96 -0.56 -19.01
C LEU A 33 -13.68 0.57 -20.01
N ILE A 34 -14.40 0.60 -21.14
CA ILE A 34 -14.30 1.67 -22.14
C ILE A 34 -14.92 2.97 -21.62
N GLU A 35 -16.12 2.91 -21.00
CA GLU A 35 -16.78 4.09 -20.42
C GLU A 35 -15.89 4.78 -19.38
N HIS A 36 -15.17 3.99 -18.59
CA HIS A 36 -14.30 4.47 -17.52
C HIS A 36 -12.84 4.70 -17.94
N GLU A 37 -12.50 4.39 -19.20
CA GLU A 37 -11.13 4.43 -19.75
C GLU A 37 -10.07 3.76 -18.86
N PHE A 38 -10.45 2.78 -18.03
CA PHE A 38 -9.58 2.20 -16.99
C PHE A 38 -8.99 3.22 -15.98
N LYS A 39 -9.56 4.42 -15.87
CA LYS A 39 -9.01 5.54 -15.10
C LYS A 39 -9.74 5.82 -13.79
N SER A 40 -10.93 5.27 -13.61
CA SER A 40 -11.76 5.55 -12.44
C SER A 40 -11.77 4.41 -11.44
N PHE A 41 -11.81 4.78 -10.17
CA PHE A 41 -12.21 3.90 -9.09
C PHE A 41 -13.63 3.40 -9.32
N PRO A 42 -13.88 2.08 -9.19
CA PRO A 42 -15.17 1.49 -9.52
C PRO A 42 -16.24 1.89 -8.50
N LYS A 43 -17.52 1.78 -8.88
CA LYS A 43 -18.65 1.93 -7.95
C LYS A 43 -19.16 0.55 -7.55
N LEU A 44 -18.63 0.01 -6.46
CA LEU A 44 -18.97 -1.32 -5.97
C LEU A 44 -19.94 -1.24 -4.79
N THR A 45 -20.74 -2.30 -4.62
CA THR A 45 -21.87 -2.33 -3.68
C THR A 45 -21.47 -2.72 -2.26
N SER A 46 -20.26 -3.26 -2.06
CA SER A 46 -19.79 -3.70 -0.75
C SER A 46 -18.28 -3.49 -0.61
N TYR A 47 -17.84 -3.36 0.65
CA TYR A 47 -16.43 -3.22 1.00
C TYR A 47 -15.58 -4.40 0.53
N ASP A 48 -16.09 -5.62 0.63
CA ASP A 48 -15.41 -6.83 0.14
C ASP A 48 -15.14 -6.76 -1.36
N LEU A 49 -16.08 -6.22 -2.14
CA LEU A 49 -15.86 -6.02 -3.57
C LEU A 49 -14.75 -5.00 -3.82
N TYR A 50 -14.68 -3.90 -3.05
CA TYR A 50 -13.58 -2.94 -3.14
C TYR A 50 -12.23 -3.56 -2.76
N LEU A 51 -12.16 -4.37 -1.71
CA LEU A 51 -10.95 -5.10 -1.36
C LEU A 51 -10.54 -6.09 -2.46
N SER A 52 -11.50 -6.78 -3.07
CA SER A 52 -11.24 -7.70 -4.18
C SER A 52 -10.70 -6.98 -5.42
N TRP A 53 -11.23 -5.79 -5.70
CA TRP A 53 -10.76 -4.93 -6.79
C TRP A 53 -9.34 -4.41 -6.50
N LEU A 54 -9.08 -3.95 -5.27
CA LEU A 54 -7.76 -3.52 -4.83
C LEU A 54 -6.73 -4.65 -4.92
N LEU A 55 -7.15 -5.89 -4.61
CA LEU A 55 -6.32 -7.08 -4.80
C LEU A 55 -6.01 -7.32 -6.27
N GLY A 56 -7.00 -7.19 -7.17
CA GLY A 56 -6.80 -7.27 -8.61
C GLY A 56 -5.77 -6.25 -9.09
N LEU A 57 -5.89 -5.00 -8.63
CA LEU A 57 -4.91 -3.94 -8.91
C LEU A 57 -3.51 -4.31 -8.37
N TYR A 58 -3.41 -4.83 -7.15
CA TYR A 58 -2.13 -5.25 -6.57
C TYR A 58 -1.52 -6.47 -7.28
N ASP A 59 -2.33 -7.44 -7.69
CA ASP A 59 -1.85 -8.62 -8.42
C ASP A 59 -1.36 -8.25 -9.82
N GLY A 60 -1.99 -7.27 -10.48
CA GLY A 60 -1.49 -6.65 -11.71
C GLY A 60 -0.23 -5.83 -11.47
N ASP A 61 -0.37 -4.69 -10.79
CA ASP A 61 0.62 -3.60 -10.74
C ASP A 61 1.22 -3.36 -9.34
N GLY A 62 1.02 -4.29 -8.41
CA GLY A 62 1.66 -4.28 -7.10
C GLY A 62 3.11 -4.72 -7.09
N PHE A 63 3.88 -4.17 -6.14
CA PHE A 63 5.29 -4.50 -5.94
C PHE A 63 5.46 -5.72 -5.05
N GLN A 64 6.12 -6.76 -5.58
CA GLN A 64 6.46 -7.94 -4.79
C GLN A 64 7.29 -7.58 -3.55
N GLY A 65 6.87 -8.10 -2.39
CA GLY A 65 7.55 -7.87 -1.12
C GLY A 65 7.33 -6.48 -0.53
N LYS A 66 6.41 -5.67 -1.10
CA LYS A 66 6.04 -4.34 -0.59
C LYS A 66 4.52 -4.18 -0.56
N THR A 67 4.04 -3.27 0.28
CA THR A 67 2.62 -2.87 0.35
C THR A 67 2.30 -1.74 -0.65
N MET A 68 2.89 -1.78 -1.85
CA MET A 68 2.81 -0.68 -2.82
C MET A 68 2.12 -1.13 -4.10
N VAL A 69 1.29 -0.25 -4.67
CA VAL A 69 0.71 -0.36 -6.02
C VAL A 69 1.17 0.81 -6.87
N CYS A 70 1.30 0.62 -8.18
CA CYS A 70 1.52 1.71 -9.12
C CYS A 70 0.41 1.84 -10.16
N SER A 71 0.34 3.03 -10.74
CA SER A 71 -0.49 3.31 -11.92
C SER A 71 0.09 4.48 -12.70
N LYS A 72 -0.15 4.53 -14.01
CA LYS A 72 0.13 5.73 -14.82
C LYS A 72 -0.86 6.87 -14.54
N HIS A 73 -2.00 6.56 -13.95
CA HIS A 73 -3.05 7.54 -13.67
C HIS A 73 -3.06 7.84 -12.17
N GLN A 74 -2.76 9.09 -11.79
CA GLN A 74 -2.78 9.49 -10.38
C GLN A 74 -4.18 9.36 -9.77
N GLY A 75 -5.22 9.75 -10.51
CA GLY A 75 -6.59 9.84 -10.01
C GLY A 75 -7.12 8.55 -9.39
N ILE A 76 -6.81 7.39 -9.99
CA ILE A 76 -7.25 6.09 -9.45
C ILE A 76 -6.59 5.77 -8.10
N LEU A 77 -5.34 6.18 -7.91
CA LEU A 77 -4.61 6.02 -6.65
C LEU A 77 -5.11 6.99 -5.60
N GLU A 78 -5.40 8.24 -5.97
CA GLU A 78 -5.98 9.22 -5.03
C GLU A 78 -7.39 8.80 -4.58
N GLN A 79 -8.22 8.28 -5.49
CA GLN A 79 -9.54 7.76 -5.14
C GLN A 79 -9.44 6.52 -4.25
N THR A 80 -8.49 5.61 -4.54
CA THR A 80 -8.19 4.45 -3.68
C THR A 80 -7.74 4.91 -2.29
N LYS A 81 -6.84 5.89 -2.24
CA LYS A 81 -6.35 6.49 -0.99
C LYS A 81 -7.50 7.03 -0.16
N LEU A 82 -8.40 7.79 -0.79
CA LEU A 82 -9.52 8.43 -0.13
C LEU A 82 -10.56 7.40 0.36
N TYR A 83 -10.90 6.41 -0.45
CA TYR A 83 -11.88 5.37 -0.07
C TYR A 83 -11.41 4.52 1.11
N PHE A 84 -10.14 4.09 1.10
CA PHE A 84 -9.58 3.24 2.15
C PHE A 84 -8.94 4.02 3.31
N ASN A 85 -9.09 5.35 3.34
CA ASN A 85 -8.49 6.24 4.33
C ASN A 85 -6.98 5.99 4.53
N ILE A 86 -6.24 5.89 3.42
CA ILE A 86 -4.80 5.63 3.43
C ILE A 86 -4.06 6.95 3.73
N LYS A 87 -3.27 6.97 4.81
CA LYS A 87 -2.50 8.17 5.21
C LYS A 87 -1.33 8.52 4.27
N TYR A 88 -0.80 7.52 3.56
CA TYR A 88 0.37 7.72 2.71
C TYR A 88 0.01 8.51 1.45
N GLU A 89 0.91 9.40 1.04
CA GLU A 89 0.76 10.18 -0.19
C GLU A 89 0.96 9.33 -1.45
N VAL A 90 0.26 9.73 -2.51
CA VAL A 90 0.56 9.27 -3.86
C VAL A 90 1.81 10.01 -4.33
N ARG A 91 2.81 9.25 -4.78
CA ARG A 91 4.15 9.78 -5.10
C ARG A 91 4.53 9.51 -6.54
N GLU A 92 5.22 10.46 -7.15
CA GLU A 92 5.81 10.32 -8.47
C GLU A 92 7.08 9.48 -8.45
N PHE A 93 7.18 8.55 -9.39
CA PHE A 93 8.35 7.71 -9.57
C PHE A 93 8.72 7.58 -11.05
N TYR A 94 10.03 7.50 -11.28
CA TYR A 94 10.60 7.19 -12.57
C TYR A 94 11.39 5.90 -12.49
N PHE A 95 11.21 5.03 -13.47
CA PHE A 95 12.00 3.81 -13.63
C PHE A 95 12.90 3.94 -14.85
N ASN A 96 14.21 3.81 -14.64
CA ASN A 96 15.22 3.95 -15.70
C ASN A 96 15.70 2.60 -16.27
N GLY A 97 14.99 1.51 -16.01
CA GLY A 97 15.40 0.16 -16.41
C GLY A 97 16.08 -0.64 -15.29
N GLU A 98 16.64 0.04 -14.28
CA GLU A 98 17.38 -0.61 -13.20
C GLU A 98 16.85 -0.21 -11.81
N ASN A 99 16.55 1.08 -11.62
CA ASN A 99 16.22 1.65 -10.33
C ASN A 99 14.94 2.50 -10.39
N TYR A 100 14.27 2.59 -9.24
CA TYR A 100 13.16 3.49 -8.99
C TYR A 100 13.69 4.79 -8.39
N ILE A 101 13.55 5.88 -9.12
CA ILE A 101 13.99 7.21 -8.70
C ILE A 101 12.76 7.97 -8.22
N ARG A 102 12.80 8.40 -6.96
CA ARG A 102 11.77 9.28 -6.41
C ARG A 102 12.10 10.71 -6.82
N ASN A 103 11.10 11.42 -7.33
CA ASN A 103 11.25 12.83 -7.68
C ASN A 103 11.42 13.63 -6.38
N TYR A 104 12.63 14.11 -6.11
CA TYR A 104 12.87 15.05 -5.02
C TYR A 104 13.43 16.36 -5.53
N GLU A 105 14.39 16.36 -6.46
CA GLU A 105 14.99 17.58 -7.02
C GLU A 105 15.47 17.35 -8.47
N ASN A 106 15.16 18.30 -9.37
CA ASN A 106 15.58 18.43 -10.78
C ASN A 106 15.48 17.19 -11.70
N ILE A 107 14.36 17.12 -12.41
CA ILE A 107 14.11 16.20 -13.54
C ILE A 107 15.21 16.27 -14.62
N THR A 108 15.91 17.41 -14.74
CA THR A 108 16.98 17.66 -15.71
C THR A 108 18.19 16.74 -15.47
N ASP A 109 18.59 16.55 -14.21
CA ASP A 109 19.73 15.69 -13.84
C ASP A 109 19.41 14.20 -14.08
N ILE A 110 18.13 13.84 -13.97
CA ILE A 110 17.62 12.51 -14.31
C ILE A 110 17.72 12.30 -15.82
N ILE A 111 17.24 13.25 -16.63
CA ILE A 111 17.28 13.14 -18.10
C ILE A 111 18.73 13.04 -18.60
N GLU A 112 19.65 13.85 -18.08
CA GLU A 112 21.06 13.82 -18.48
C GLU A 112 21.77 12.50 -18.13
N ASN A 113 21.51 11.94 -16.94
CA ASN A 113 22.04 10.62 -16.58
C ASN A 113 21.33 9.47 -17.34
N THR A 114 20.05 9.62 -17.68
CA THR A 114 19.25 8.59 -18.37
C THR A 114 19.54 8.55 -19.87
N LEU A 115 19.94 9.67 -20.51
CA LEU A 115 20.40 9.65 -21.91
C LEU A 115 21.63 8.73 -22.12
N LYS A 116 22.37 8.39 -21.05
CA LYS A 116 23.46 7.40 -21.08
C LYS A 116 22.98 5.95 -20.85
N VAL A 117 21.77 5.74 -20.34
CA VAL A 117 21.23 4.41 -19.98
C VAL A 117 20.01 4.12 -20.85
N ASN A 118 20.18 3.22 -21.82
CA ASN A 118 19.18 2.72 -22.78
C ASN A 118 17.70 3.01 -22.45
N SER A 119 17.17 4.08 -23.07
CA SER A 119 15.84 4.18 -23.69
C SER A 119 14.69 3.34 -23.07
N SER A 120 14.22 3.73 -21.89
CA SER A 120 12.78 3.94 -21.64
C SER A 120 12.54 4.34 -20.18
N LEU A 121 12.71 5.63 -19.89
CA LEU A 121 12.26 6.19 -18.61
C LEU A 121 10.74 5.99 -18.52
N ARG A 122 10.28 5.17 -17.58
CA ARG A 122 8.85 4.93 -17.34
C ARG A 122 8.41 5.74 -16.14
N PHE A 123 7.47 6.64 -16.36
CA PHE A 123 6.80 7.40 -15.30
C PHE A 123 5.56 6.67 -14.81
N PHE A 124 5.36 6.66 -13.50
CA PHE A 124 4.13 6.20 -12.85
C PHE A 124 4.03 6.79 -11.43
N TYR A 125 2.82 6.78 -10.92
CA TYR A 125 2.51 7.11 -9.54
C TYR A 125 2.54 5.85 -8.68
N ILE A 126 2.94 5.98 -7.43
CA ILE A 126 2.94 4.90 -6.43
C ILE A 126 2.10 5.32 -5.22
N LEU A 127 1.25 4.42 -4.75
CA LEU A 127 0.58 4.50 -3.45
C LEU A 127 1.07 3.37 -2.54
N THR A 128 1.38 3.70 -1.28
CA THR A 128 1.63 2.71 -0.22
C THR A 128 0.33 2.45 0.51
N LEU A 129 -0.12 1.19 0.56
CA LEU A 129 -1.40 0.79 1.15
C LEU A 129 -1.36 0.75 2.68
N GLY A 130 -0.17 0.54 3.25
CA GLY A 130 0.00 0.23 4.67
C GLY A 130 -0.10 -1.26 4.97
N ALA A 131 0.42 -1.66 6.13
CA ALA A 131 0.47 -3.06 6.57
C ALA A 131 -0.93 -3.60 6.87
N ARG A 132 -1.78 -2.82 7.54
CA ARG A 132 -3.10 -3.28 7.99
C ARG A 132 -4.05 -3.57 6.83
N LEU A 133 -4.24 -2.60 5.94
CA LEU A 133 -5.09 -2.78 4.75
C LEU A 133 -4.56 -3.91 3.86
N PHE A 134 -3.24 -4.00 3.70
CA PHE A 134 -2.62 -5.06 2.91
C PHE A 134 -2.88 -6.44 3.50
N ASN A 135 -2.65 -6.62 4.81
CA ASN A 135 -2.85 -7.89 5.48
C ASN A 135 -4.34 -8.26 5.49
N GLU A 136 -5.24 -7.30 5.69
CA GLU A 136 -6.69 -7.51 5.60
C GLU A 136 -7.11 -8.03 4.22
N MET A 137 -6.69 -7.36 3.15
CA MET A 137 -6.90 -7.79 1.78
C MET A 137 -6.37 -9.22 1.56
N MET A 138 -5.16 -9.53 2.03
CA MET A 138 -4.57 -10.86 1.88
C MET A 138 -5.30 -11.92 2.70
N ARG A 139 -5.83 -11.61 3.90
CA ARG A 139 -6.60 -12.56 4.72
C ARG A 139 -7.96 -12.90 4.09
N ASN A 140 -8.65 -11.90 3.52
CA ASN A 140 -9.98 -12.08 2.93
C ASN A 140 -9.97 -12.88 1.62
N PHE A 141 -8.90 -12.78 0.83
CA PHE A 141 -8.83 -13.43 -0.48
C PHE A 141 -7.63 -14.38 -0.57
N LYS A 142 -7.91 -15.68 -0.53
CA LYS A 142 -6.89 -16.74 -0.61
C LYS A 142 -6.27 -16.89 -2.00
N PHE A 143 -7.04 -16.59 -3.04
CA PHE A 143 -6.62 -16.76 -4.44
C PHE A 143 -6.02 -15.44 -4.96
N SER A 144 -4.70 -15.34 -4.85
CA SER A 144 -3.88 -14.26 -5.43
C SER A 144 -2.50 -14.82 -5.78
N LEU A 145 -1.67 -14.05 -6.49
CA LEU A 145 -0.32 -14.45 -6.84
C LEU A 145 0.54 -14.78 -5.61
N ASN A 146 0.76 -16.07 -5.33
CA ASN A 146 1.52 -16.55 -4.16
C ASN A 146 2.84 -15.81 -3.92
N ARG A 147 3.60 -15.49 -4.98
CA ARG A 147 4.88 -14.77 -4.87
C ARG A 147 4.76 -13.34 -4.31
N LYS A 148 3.59 -12.72 -4.43
CA LYS A 148 3.30 -11.36 -3.92
C LYS A 148 2.67 -11.39 -2.52
N ARG A 149 2.20 -12.55 -2.07
CA ARG A 149 1.60 -12.69 -0.73
C ARG A 149 2.69 -12.61 0.33
N ASN A 150 2.49 -11.72 1.30
CA ASN A 150 3.37 -11.55 2.45
C ASN A 150 2.51 -11.12 3.67
N ASN A 151 3.11 -11.09 4.85
CA ASN A 151 2.50 -10.50 6.04
C ASN A 151 3.41 -9.38 6.55
N PHE A 152 2.87 -8.19 6.73
CA PHE A 152 3.63 -7.04 7.21
C PHE A 152 3.30 -6.74 8.66
N ASN A 153 4.26 -6.17 9.39
CA ASN A 153 4.02 -5.79 10.78
C ASN A 153 3.09 -4.55 10.84
N GLU A 154 1.95 -4.69 11.50
CA GLU A 154 0.94 -3.63 11.67
C GLU A 154 1.23 -2.71 12.88
N PHE A 155 2.33 -2.94 13.60
CA PHE A 155 2.61 -2.28 14.88
C PHE A 155 2.61 -0.75 14.79
N ASN A 156 3.35 -0.17 13.84
CA ASN A 156 3.44 1.29 13.74
C ASN A 156 2.07 1.91 13.41
N GLU A 157 1.27 1.26 12.55
CA GLU A 157 -0.09 1.72 12.25
C GLU A 157 -1.04 1.55 13.44
N SER A 158 -0.82 0.53 14.27
CA SER A 158 -1.56 0.32 15.51
C SER A 158 -1.21 1.41 16.55
N LEU A 159 0.07 1.79 16.63
CA LEU A 159 0.54 2.87 17.49
C LEU A 159 -0.02 4.22 17.04
N ASP A 160 -0.02 4.50 15.74
CA ASP A 160 -0.58 5.75 15.20
C ASP A 160 -2.08 5.86 15.48
N LYS A 161 -2.82 4.75 15.33
CA LYS A 161 -4.25 4.72 15.69
C LYS A 161 -4.46 4.96 17.19
N LEU A 162 -3.62 4.37 18.04
CA LEU A 162 -3.66 4.59 19.48
C LEU A 162 -3.42 6.07 19.82
N ILE A 163 -2.45 6.71 19.16
CA ILE A 163 -2.17 8.14 19.30
C ILE A 163 -3.39 8.97 18.89
N GLU A 164 -4.03 8.67 17.76
CA GLU A 164 -5.24 9.36 17.28
C GLU A 164 -6.43 9.19 18.25
N GLU A 165 -6.63 7.98 18.77
CA GLU A 165 -7.73 7.65 19.69
C GLU A 165 -7.59 8.34 21.05
N VAL A 166 -6.35 8.42 21.53
CA VAL A 166 -6.00 9.07 22.80
C VAL A 166 -5.97 10.60 22.65
N GLY A 167 -5.51 11.09 21.49
CA GLY A 167 -5.50 12.50 21.09
C GLY A 167 -4.40 13.36 21.74
N SER A 168 -4.07 13.14 23.01
CA SER A 168 -3.00 13.88 23.70
C SER A 168 -2.36 13.13 24.87
N GLU A 169 -1.17 13.56 25.25
CA GLU A 169 -0.43 13.08 26.42
C GLU A 169 -1.25 13.19 27.72
N ASN A 170 -1.89 14.34 27.95
CA ASN A 170 -2.70 14.58 29.15
C ASN A 170 -3.87 13.60 29.24
N ASN A 171 -4.56 13.34 28.13
CA ASN A 171 -5.66 12.38 28.09
C ASN A 171 -5.17 10.98 28.44
N LEU A 172 -4.00 10.58 27.92
CA LEU A 172 -3.42 9.27 28.25
C LEU A 172 -3.05 9.18 29.72
N GLN A 173 -2.45 10.23 30.28
CA GLN A 173 -2.07 10.28 31.69
C GLN A 173 -3.29 10.16 32.60
N GLU A 174 -4.38 10.85 32.28
CA GLU A 174 -5.66 10.71 33.00
C GLU A 174 -6.23 9.29 32.89
N LEU A 175 -6.18 8.69 31.69
CA LEU A 175 -6.63 7.32 31.48
C LEU A 175 -5.80 6.30 32.27
N ILE A 176 -4.48 6.49 32.36
CA ILE A 176 -3.59 5.64 33.16
C ILE A 176 -3.95 5.74 34.65
N ILE A 177 -4.20 6.96 35.15
CA ILE A 177 -4.53 7.20 36.56
C ILE A 177 -5.92 6.63 36.92
N THR A 178 -6.83 6.54 35.96
CA THR A 178 -8.25 6.19 36.23
C THR A 178 -8.64 4.76 35.90
N ASN A 179 -7.76 3.96 35.28
CA ASN A 179 -8.08 2.59 34.86
C ASN A 179 -6.93 1.65 35.20
N HIS A 180 -7.24 0.38 35.48
CA HIS A 180 -6.20 -0.63 35.51
C HIS A 180 -5.63 -0.85 34.10
N LYS A 181 -4.34 -1.21 34.01
CA LYS A 181 -3.65 -1.42 32.72
C LYS A 181 -4.43 -2.33 31.76
N LYS A 182 -4.98 -3.44 32.27
CA LYS A 182 -5.73 -4.40 31.45
C LYS A 182 -7.02 -3.80 30.87
N GLU A 183 -7.76 -3.05 31.68
CA GLU A 183 -8.99 -2.37 31.25
C GLU A 183 -8.67 -1.32 30.18
N LEU A 184 -7.57 -0.60 30.35
CA LEU A 184 -7.14 0.41 29.38
C LEU A 184 -6.76 -0.21 28.03
N ILE A 185 -6.08 -1.37 28.05
CA ILE A 185 -5.74 -2.13 26.84
C ILE A 185 -7.01 -2.55 26.09
N GLU A 186 -8.02 -3.07 26.81
CA GLU A 186 -9.30 -3.46 26.23
C GLU A 186 -10.08 -2.26 25.70
N LYS A 187 -10.14 -1.17 26.48
CA LYS A 187 -10.85 0.07 26.14
C LYS A 187 -10.29 0.73 24.88
N LEU A 188 -8.98 0.79 24.73
CA LEU A 188 -8.30 1.37 23.57
C LEU A 188 -8.07 0.35 22.43
N SER A 189 -8.61 -0.87 22.58
CA SER A 189 -8.46 -1.96 21.60
C SER A 189 -7.02 -2.13 21.10
N THR A 190 -6.05 -2.07 22.02
CA THR A 190 -4.61 -2.05 21.72
C THR A 190 -3.90 -3.26 22.30
N THR A 191 -2.57 -3.31 22.19
CA THR A 191 -1.73 -4.33 22.84
C THR A 191 -0.95 -3.71 23.99
N GLU A 192 -0.58 -4.50 24.98
CA GLU A 192 0.27 -4.07 26.09
C GLU A 192 1.56 -3.40 25.60
N TYR A 193 2.23 -4.01 24.62
CA TYR A 193 3.46 -3.48 24.06
C TYR A 193 3.27 -2.13 23.34
N ALA A 194 2.16 -1.94 22.62
CA ALA A 194 1.87 -0.66 21.96
C ALA A 194 1.56 0.44 22.99
N LEU A 195 0.81 0.11 24.04
CA LEU A 195 0.52 1.02 25.14
C LEU A 195 1.79 1.42 25.90
N ASP A 196 2.62 0.45 26.30
CA ASP A 196 3.87 0.70 27.02
C ASP A 196 4.83 1.56 26.20
N ARG A 197 4.94 1.29 24.90
CA ARG A 197 5.77 2.10 24.01
C ARG A 197 5.25 3.52 23.86
N LEU A 198 3.93 3.73 23.82
CA LEU A 198 3.35 5.06 23.76
C LEU A 198 3.63 5.84 25.05
N ILE A 199 3.46 5.20 26.21
CA ILE A 199 3.80 5.74 27.52
C ILE A 199 5.27 6.16 27.57
N ASP A 200 6.18 5.30 27.09
CA ASP A 200 7.62 5.59 27.08
C ASP A 200 7.98 6.72 26.11
N ASN A 201 7.35 6.75 24.94
CA ASN A 201 7.58 7.81 23.94
C ASN A 201 7.12 9.20 24.43
N TRP A 202 6.10 9.24 25.29
CA TRP A 202 5.54 10.47 25.87
C TRP A 202 6.03 10.73 27.30
N ASP A 203 6.97 9.94 27.82
CA ASP A 203 7.54 10.07 29.16
C ASP A 203 6.49 10.12 30.30
N LEU A 204 5.44 9.30 30.16
CA LEU A 204 4.29 9.29 31.08
C LEU A 204 4.52 8.43 32.32
N ARG A 205 3.85 8.80 33.42
CA ARG A 205 3.93 8.06 34.69
C ARG A 205 3.04 6.82 34.64
N ARG A 206 3.66 5.66 34.91
CA ARG A 206 3.00 4.34 35.03
C ARG A 206 2.36 4.14 36.40
N ASP A 207 1.42 5.01 36.75
CA ASP A 207 0.70 4.92 38.02
C ASP A 207 -0.55 4.05 37.86
N TRP A 208 -0.38 2.73 37.99
CA TRP A 208 -1.46 1.74 37.87
C TRP A 208 -2.12 1.43 39.21
N SER A 209 -2.04 2.34 40.18
CA SER A 209 -2.42 2.10 41.58
C SER A 209 -3.93 2.10 41.88
N VAL A 210 -4.76 2.14 40.85
CA VAL A 210 -6.22 1.90 40.94
C VAL A 210 -6.47 0.48 41.42
#